data_AF-A0A2P4Q028-F1
#
_entry.id   AF-A0A2P4Q028-F1
#
_cell.length_a   1.000
_cell.length_b   1.000
_cell.length_c   1.000
_cell.angle_alpha   90.00
_cell.angle_beta   90.00
_cell.angle_gamma   90.00
#
_symmetry.space_group_name_H-M   'P 1'
#
loop_
_entity.id
_entity.type
_entity.pdbx_description
1 polymer ?
#
loop_
_entity_poly.entity_id
_entity_poly.type
_entity_poly.pdbx_seq_one_letter_code
_entity_poly.pdbx_strand_id
1 'polypeptide(L)' 'MSSLVYSAIKSLNLTKEEKGALCAFFLNNPNKRTEVEDLFPTLDDDEIVDCLKNLLKPGPRK' A
#
# COMPACT_ATOMS: atom_id res chain seq x y z
N MET A 1 -4.90 -7.95 15.75
CA MET A 1 -5.21 -6.66 15.06
C MET A 1 -4.85 -6.84 13.60
N SER A 2 -5.86 -6.97 12.74
CA SER A 2 -5.66 -7.07 11.30
C SER A 2 -5.43 -5.65 10.78
N SER A 3 -4.25 -5.34 10.22
CA SER A 3 -3.99 -4.04 9.61
C SER A 3 -4.80 -3.88 8.33
N LEU A 4 -5.45 -2.72 8.18
CA LEU A 4 -6.33 -2.42 7.05
C LEU A 4 -5.54 -2.46 5.74
N VAL A 5 -4.29 -2.01 5.76
CA VAL A 5 -3.36 -2.09 4.62
C VAL A 5 -3.14 -3.52 4.15
N TYR A 6 -2.85 -4.48 5.04
CA TYR A 6 -2.66 -5.87 4.61
C TYR A 6 -3.95 -6.52 4.10
N SER A 7 -5.10 -6.11 4.64
CA SER A 7 -6.41 -6.55 4.13
C SER A 7 -6.65 -6.02 2.72
N ALA A 8 -6.38 -4.73 2.47
CA ALA A 8 -6.51 -4.12 1.15
C ALA A 8 -5.53 -4.74 0.14
N ILE A 9 -4.24 -4.90 0.49
CA ILE A 9 -3.26 -5.58 -0.37
C ILE A 9 -3.74 -6.98 -0.75
N LYS A 10 -4.38 -7.71 0.18
CA LYS A 10 -4.91 -9.04 -0.09
C LYS A 10 -6.14 -8.99 -1.00
N SER A 11 -7.07 -8.07 -0.74
CA SER A 11 -8.36 -7.92 -1.44
C SER A 11 -8.22 -7.36 -2.85
N LEU A 12 -7.32 -6.41 -3.06
CA LEU A 12 -7.13 -5.71 -4.32
C LEU A 12 -6.49 -6.59 -5.38
N ASN A 13 -6.80 -6.28 -6.64
CA ASN A 13 -6.31 -6.98 -7.83
C ASN A 13 -4.87 -6.58 -8.19
N LEU A 14 -3.95 -6.81 -7.25
CA LEU A 14 -2.51 -6.65 -7.41
C LEU A 14 -1.87 -8.00 -7.77
N THR A 15 -0.76 -7.97 -8.49
CA THR A 15 0.07 -9.14 -8.77
C THR A 15 0.75 -9.65 -7.48
N LYS A 16 1.17 -10.92 -7.47
CA LYS A 16 1.90 -11.49 -6.31
C LYS A 16 3.18 -10.72 -5.99
N GLU A 17 3.90 -10.23 -7.00
CA GLU A 17 5.09 -9.40 -6.83
C GLU A 17 4.76 -8.06 -6.17
N GLU A 18 3.73 -7.34 -6.65
CA GLU A 18 3.29 -6.08 -6.04
C GLU A 18 2.87 -6.28 -4.58
N LYS A 19 2.12 -7.34 -4.27
CA LYS A 19 1.74 -7.67 -2.89
C LYS A 19 2.96 -7.92 -2.02
N GLY A 20 3.94 -8.69 -2.51
CA GLY A 20 5.19 -8.94 -1.80
C GLY A 20 6.01 -7.67 -1.55
N ALA A 21 6.14 -6.82 -2.58
CA ALA A 21 6.88 -5.58 -2.50
C ALA A 21 6.23 -4.56 -1.54
N LEU A 22 4.89 -4.43 -1.55
CA LEU A 22 4.17 -3.58 -0.60
C LEU A 22 4.32 -4.07 0.83
N CYS A 23 4.18 -5.38 1.06
CA CYS A 23 4.40 -5.96 2.38
C CYS A 23 5.82 -5.67 2.88
N ALA A 24 6.85 -5.88 2.04
CA ALA A 24 8.23 -5.56 2.40
C ALA A 24 8.43 -4.05 2.64
N PHE A 25 7.81 -3.19 1.83
CA PHE A 25 7.87 -1.74 1.99
C PHE A 25 7.31 -1.29 3.34
N PHE A 26 6.12 -1.75 3.72
CA PHE A 26 5.49 -1.38 4.99
C PHE A 26 6.14 -2.00 6.22
N LEU A 27 6.78 -3.18 6.08
CA LEU A 27 7.61 -3.75 7.15
C LEU A 27 8.83 -2.88 7.44
N ASN A 28 9.46 -2.32 6.41
CA ASN A 28 10.61 -1.42 6.56
C ASN A 28 10.20 0.03 6.90
N ASN A 29 8.97 0.44 6.57
CA ASN A 29 8.46 1.80 6.73
C ASN A 29 7.10 1.79 7.48
N PRO A 30 7.08 1.48 8.79
CA PRO A 30 5.83 1.37 9.54
C PRO A 30 5.07 2.71 9.63
N ASN A 31 5.77 3.84 9.62
CA ASN A 31 5.17 5.18 9.56
C ASN A 31 4.37 5.39 8.26
N LYS A 32 4.89 4.91 7.13
CA LYS A 32 4.18 4.96 5.84
C LYS A 32 2.95 4.06 5.84
N ARG A 33 2.97 2.97 6.59
CA ARG A 33 1.78 2.13 6.77
C ARG A 33 0.67 2.92 7.46
N THR A 34 0.98 3.61 8.56
CA THR A 34 -0.01 4.41 9.29
C THR A 34 -0.57 5.54 8.43
N GLU A 35 0.28 6.30 7.73
CA GLU A 35 -0.18 7.36 6.80
C GLU A 35 -1.17 6.84 5.77
N VAL A 36 -0.92 5.65 5.22
CA VAL A 36 -1.78 5.01 4.22
C VAL A 36 -3.06 4.46 4.86
N GLU A 37 -2.99 3.86 6.06
CA GLU A 37 -4.17 3.41 6.81
C GLU A 37 -5.11 4.58 7.14
N ASP A 38 -4.57 5.76 7.43
CA ASP A 38 -5.37 6.97 7.70
C ASP A 38 -6.01 7.56 6.44
N LEU A 39 -5.42 7.32 5.26
CA LEU A 39 -5.94 7.77 3.95
C LEU A 39 -7.01 6.84 3.37
N PHE A 40 -6.98 5.55 3.69
CA PHE A 40 -7.92 4.57 3.13
C PHE A 40 -9.41 4.95 3.27
N PRO A 41 -9.89 5.48 4.41
CA PRO A 41 -11.30 5.87 4.54
C PRO A 41 -11.73 7.01 3.61
N THR A 42 -10.78 7.75 3.03
CA THR A 42 -11.06 8.89 2.14
C THR A 42 -10.91 8.56 0.66
N LEU A 43 -10.53 7.32 0.33
CA LEU A 43 -10.20 6.88 -1.02
C LEU A 43 -11.12 5.73 -1.44
N ASP A 44 -11.52 5.71 -2.70
CA ASP A 44 -12.20 4.56 -3.29
C ASP A 44 -11.21 3.43 -3.62
N ASP A 45 -11.70 2.21 -3.85
CA ASP A 45 -10.86 1.04 -4.12
C ASP A 45 -9.84 1.26 -5.26
N ASP A 46 -10.25 1.93 -6.34
CA ASP A 46 -9.37 2.26 -7.47
C ASP A 46 -8.27 3.25 -7.08
N GLU A 47 -8.60 4.25 -6.27
CA GLU A 47 -7.64 5.23 -5.76
C GLU A 47 -6.66 4.61 -4.76
N ILE A 48 -7.13 3.64 -3.96
CA ILE A 48 -6.26 2.85 -3.07
C ILE A 48 -5.26 2.04 -3.90
N VAL A 49 -5.70 1.39 -4.99
CA VAL A 49 -4.81 0.65 -5.90
C VAL A 49 -3.74 1.57 -6.47
N ASP A 50 -4.12 2.75 -6.96
CA ASP A 50 -3.17 3.71 -7.53
C ASP A 50 -2.22 4.27 -6.48
N CYS A 51 -2.72 4.57 -5.27
CA CYS A 51 -1.91 4.98 -4.13
C CYS A 51 -0.83 3.93 -3.82
N LEU A 52 -1.23 2.66 -3.66
CA LEU A 52 -0.31 1.55 -3.39
C LEU A 52 0.69 1.36 -4.53
N LYS A 53 0.26 1.41 -5.80
CA LYS A 53 1.17 1.30 -6.95
C LYS A 53 2.16 2.45 -7.02
N ASN A 54 1.77 3.66 -6.63
CA ASN A 54 2.67 4.81 -6.58
C ASN A 54 3.76 4.65 -5.51
N LEU A 55 3.50 3.94 -4.41
CA LEU A 55 4.52 3.60 -3.40
C LEU A 55 5.58 2.62 -3.92
N LEU A 56 5.20 1.77 -4.88
CA LEU A 56 6.12 0.82 -5.52
C LEU A 56 6.98 1.45 -6.62
N LYS A 57 6.56 2.59 -7.17
CA LYS A 57 7.38 3.29 -8.16
C LYS A 57 8.65 3.77 -7.46
N PRO A 58 9.84 3.53 -8.03
CA PRO A 58 11.05 4.14 -7.51
C PRO A 58 10.82 5.65 -7.55
N GLY A 59 10.79 6.29 -6.38
CA GLY A 59 10.65 7.74 -6.29
C GLY A 59 11.69 8.39 -7.21
N PRO A 60 11.42 9.58 -7.77
CA PRO A 60 12.40 10.28 -8.59
C PRO A 60 13.69 10.36 -7.78
N ARG A 61 14.73 9.68 -8.27
CA ARG A 61 16.08 9.77 -7.70
C ARG A 61 16.44 11.24 -7.76
N LYS A 62 16.40 11.93 -6.62
CA LYS A 62 17.08 13.22 -6.45
C LYS A 62 18.54 12.93 -6.17
#